data_AF-A0A497SKF6-F1
#
_entry.id   AF-A0A497SKF6-F1
#
_cell.length_a   1.000
_cell.length_b   1.000
_cell.length_c   1.000
_cell.angle_alpha   90.00
_cell.angle_beta   90.00
_cell.angle_gamma   90.00
#
_symmetry.space_group_name_H-M   'P 1'
#
loop_
_entity.id
_entity.type
_entity.pdbx_description
1 polymer ?
#
loop_
_entity_poly.entity_id
_entity_poly.type
_entity_poly.pdbx_seq_one_letter_code
_entity_poly.pdbx_strand_id
1 'polypeptide(L)' 'DYLINEFEKIIKSADKFARHAERKTIMPDDIKLAVEKIK' A
#
# COMPACT_ATOMS: atom_id res chain seq x y z
N ASP A 1 -2.17 18.75 3.42
CA ASP A 1 -2.92 17.99 2.39
C ASP A 1 -2.05 17.10 1.51
N TYR A 2 -0.92 17.58 0.99
CA TYR A 2 0.00 16.75 0.18
C TYR A 2 0.38 15.41 0.83
N LEU A 3 0.80 15.43 2.09
CA LEU A 3 1.17 14.21 2.81
C LEU A 3 0.00 13.22 2.94
N ILE A 4 -1.22 13.72 3.19
CA ILE A 4 -2.43 12.90 3.29
C ILE A 4 -2.70 12.20 1.95
N ASN A 5 -2.59 12.94 0.84
CA ASN A 5 -2.78 12.38 -0.50
C ASN A 5 -1.74 11.29 -0.84
N GLU A 6 -0.49 11.48 -0.43
CA GLU A 6 0.55 10.45 -0.62
C GLU A 6 0.27 9.21 0.25
N PHE A 7 -0.17 9.39 1.49
CA PHE A 7 -0.58 8.27 2.35
C PHE A 7 -1.77 7.50 1.75
N GLU A 8 -2.77 8.17 1.20
CA GLU A 8 -3.89 7.50 0.54
C GLU A 8 -3.45 6.63 -0.65
N LYS A 9 -2.48 7.11 -1.46
CA LYS A 9 -1.92 6.34 -2.58
C LYS A 9 -1.18 5.08 -2.11
N ILE A 10 -0.41 5.20 -1.02
CA ILE A 10 0.30 4.08 -0.39
C ILE A 10 -0.71 3.04 0.10
N ILE A 11 -1.76 3.46 0.82
CA ILE A 11 -2.77 2.55 1.39
C ILE A 11 -3.53 1.82 0.27
N LYS A 12 -3.94 2.53 -0.79
CA LYS A 12 -4.61 1.90 -1.95
C LYS A 12 -3.71 0.87 -2.65
N SER A 13 -2.42 1.16 -2.75
CA SER A 13 -1.44 0.24 -3.33
C SER A 13 -1.20 -0.99 -2.45
N ALA A 14 -1.05 -0.78 -1.13
CA ALA A 14 -0.86 -1.86 -0.15
C ALA A 14 -2.08 -2.79 -0.11
N ASP A 15 -3.30 -2.25 -0.12
CA ASP A 15 -4.53 -3.04 -0.22
C ASP A 15 -4.56 -3.91 -1.48
N LYS A 16 -4.11 -3.37 -2.62
CA LYS A 16 -4.02 -4.15 -3.87
C LYS A 16 -3.03 -5.32 -3.74
N PHE A 17 -1.90 -5.13 -3.05
CA PHE A 17 -0.93 -6.21 -2.82
C PHE A 17 -1.47 -7.28 -1.87
N ALA A 18 -2.13 -6.88 -0.79
CA ALA A 18 -2.79 -7.81 0.13
C ALA A 18 -3.83 -8.67 -0.60
N ARG A 19 -4.68 -8.05 -1.44
CA ARG A 19 -5.68 -8.77 -2.26
C ARG A 19 -5.05 -9.68 -3.31
N HIS A 20 -3.96 -9.24 -3.95
CA HIS A 20 -3.24 -10.08 -4.93
C HIS A 20 -2.63 -11.32 -4.28
N ALA A 21 -2.19 -11.21 -3.02
CA ALA A 21 -1.72 -12.32 -2.22
C ALA A 21 -2.85 -13.10 -1.50
N GLU A 22 -4.11 -12.91 -1.91
CA GLU A 22 -5.30 -13.57 -1.35
C GLU A 22 -5.50 -13.36 0.16
N ARG A 23 -4.96 -12.26 0.71
CA ARG A 23 -5.06 -11.90 2.13
C ARG A 23 -6.15 -10.85 2.37
N LYS A 24 -6.80 -10.95 3.54
CA LYS A 24 -7.78 -9.96 4.04
C LYS A 24 -7.17 -8.88 4.94
N THR A 25 -5.92 -9.08 5.37
CA THR A 25 -5.19 -8.18 6.26
C THR A 25 -3.96 -7.65 5.53
N ILE A 26 -3.81 -6.32 5.54
CA ILE A 26 -2.61 -5.65 5.05
C ILE A 26 -1.47 -5.96 6.01
N MET A 27 -0.37 -6.46 5.47
CA MET A 27 0.85 -6.78 6.21
C MET A 27 1.92 -5.70 5.96
N PRO A 28 2.93 -5.58 6.84
CA PRO A 28 4.02 -4.63 6.65
C PRO A 28 4.71 -4.74 5.27
N ASP A 29 4.81 -5.95 4.72
CA ASP A 29 5.39 -6.19 3.39
C ASP A 29 4.59 -5.55 2.25
N ASP A 30 3.26 -5.48 2.37
CA ASP A 30 2.41 -4.80 1.37
C ASP A 30 2.66 -3.29 1.37
N ILE A 31 2.86 -2.72 2.56
CA ILE A 31 3.18 -1.31 2.73
C ILE A 31 4.58 -1.03 2.18
N LYS A 32 5.56 -1.91 2.48
CA LYS A 32 6.92 -1.80 1.96
C LYS A 32 6.93 -1.81 0.42
N LEU A 33 6.25 -2.77 -0.20
CA LEU A 33 6.09 -2.85 -1.65
C LEU A 33 5.38 -1.62 -2.24
N ALA A 34 4.37 -1.09 -1.54
CA ALA A 34 3.65 0.12 -1.95
C ALA A 34 4.56 1.36 -1.95
N VAL A 35 5.41 1.51 -0.94
CA VAL A 35 6.37 2.62 -0.87
C VAL A 35 7.48 2.47 -1.92
N GLU A 36 8.02 1.27 -2.12
CA GLU A 36 9.05 1.00 -3.12
C GLU A 36 8.59 1.36 -4.54
N LYS A 37 7.30 1.18 -4.83
CA LYS A 37 6.70 1.47 -6.13
C LYS A 37 6.43 2.97 -6.40
N ILE A 38 6.55 3.83 -5.40
CA ILE A 38 6.35 5.29 -5.53
C ILE A 38 7.66 6.01 -5.91
N LYS A 39 8.82 5.33 -5.84
CA LYS A 39 10.07 5.81 -6.43
C LYS A 39 10.00 5.82 -7.96
#